data_AF-A0A383C4N8-F1
#
_entry.id   AF-A0A383C4N8-F1
#
_cell.length_a   1.000
_cell.length_b   1.000
_cell.length_c   1.000
_cell.angle_alpha   90.00
_cell.angle_beta   90.00
_cell.angle_gamma   90.00
#
_symmetry.space_group_name_H-M   'P 1'
#
loop_
_entity.id
_entity.type
_entity.pdbx_description
1 polymer ?
#
loop_
_entity_poly.entity_id
_entity_poly.type
_entity_poly.pdbx_seq_one_letter_code
_entity_poly.pdbx_strand_id
1 'polypeptide(L)' 'MKIGIPKEIHDGEKRVATTPDVAKQLIKLGFEVLVESGAGEGSSFSDAAYTDAGVTVAEGAKAIW' A
#
# COMPACT_ATOMS: atom_id res chain seq x y z
N MET A 1 14.89 -1.31 -5.43
CA MET A 1 13.93 -2.39 -5.80
C MET A 1 12.55 -1.96 -5.31
N LYS A 2 11.50 -2.16 -6.10
CA LYS A 2 10.13 -1.68 -5.81
C LYS A 2 9.26 -2.80 -5.26
N ILE A 3 8.43 -2.48 -4.27
CA ILE A 3 7.39 -3.35 -3.70
C ILE A 3 6.05 -2.69 -3.99
N GLY A 4 5.21 -3.38 -4.76
CA GLY A 4 3.88 -2.92 -5.12
C GLY A 4 2.80 -3.63 -4.30
N ILE A 5 1.85 -2.87 -3.78
CA ILE A 5 0.69 -3.38 -3.03
C ILE A 5 -0.59 -2.97 -3.78
N PRO A 6 -1.09 -3.81 -4.71
CA PRO A 6 -2.37 -3.58 -5.36
C PRO A 6 -3.53 -3.76 -4.38
N LYS A 7 -4.69 -3.22 -4.74
CA LYS A 7 -5.94 -3.46 -4.01
C LYS A 7 -6.43 -4.89 -4.27
N GLU A 8 -6.84 -5.57 -3.21
CA GLU A 8 -7.48 -6.89 -3.32
C GLU A 8 -8.83 -6.77 -4.04
N ILE A 9 -9.11 -7.71 -4.94
CA ILE A 9 -10.31 -7.70 -5.80
C ILE A 9 -11.29 -8.84 -5.47
N HIS A 10 -10.93 -9.73 -4.56
CA HIS A 10 -11.80 -10.83 -4.16
C HIS A 10 -12.99 -10.32 -3.34
N ASP A 11 -14.18 -10.82 -3.62
CA ASP A 11 -15.39 -10.35 -2.93
C ASP A 11 -15.32 -10.65 -1.43
N GLY A 12 -15.66 -9.65 -0.61
CA GLY A 12 -15.55 -9.73 0.84
C GLY A 12 -14.12 -9.68 1.41
N GLU A 13 -13.07 -9.66 0.58
CA GLU A 13 -11.71 -9.47 1.05
C GLU A 13 -11.50 -8.02 1.50
N LYS A 14 -11.03 -7.86 2.74
CA LYS A 14 -10.84 -6.55 3.38
C LYS A 14 -9.39 -6.31 3.77
N ARG A 15 -8.56 -7.35 3.72
CA ARG A 15 -7.14 -7.29 4.08
C ARG A 15 -6.35 -6.51 3.03
N VAL A 16 -5.18 -6.06 3.44
CA VAL A 16 -4.16 -5.46 2.58
C VAL A 16 -2.82 -6.10 2.90
N ALA A 17 -1.94 -6.23 1.90
CA ALA A 17 -0.70 -6.99 2.03
C ALA A 17 0.30 -6.40 3.05
N THR A 18 0.20 -5.10 3.37
CA THR A 18 1.07 -4.45 4.36
C THR A 18 0.36 -3.31 5.08
N THR A 19 0.76 -3.04 6.31
CA THR A 19 0.32 -1.86 7.08
C THR A 19 1.26 -0.67 6.87
N PRO A 20 0.85 0.57 7.15
CA PRO A 20 1.73 1.73 7.08
C PRO A 20 3.01 1.57 7.93
N ASP A 21 2.90 0.97 9.12
CA ASP A 21 4.04 0.75 10.02
C ASP A 21 5.08 -0.20 9.42
N VAL A 22 4.64 -1.30 8.80
CA VAL A 22 5.53 -2.26 8.14
C VAL A 22 6.12 -1.64 6.87
N ALA A 23 5.31 -0.92 6.09
CA ALA A 23 5.79 -0.21 4.90
C ALA A 23 6.92 0.78 5.23
N LYS A 24 6.80 1.52 6.34
CA LYS A 24 7.85 2.40 6.84
C LYS A 24 9.15 1.67 7.16
N GLN A 25 9.08 0.44 7.67
CA GLN A 25 10.26 -0.38 7.94
C GLN A 25 10.91 -0.84 6.62
N LEU A 26 10.12 -1.26 5.64
CA LEU A 26 10.62 -1.63 4.31
C LEU A 26 11.33 -0.45 3.63
N ILE A 27 10.78 0.76 3.73
CA ILE A 27 11.41 1.97 3.22
C ILE A 27 12.77 2.23 3.89
N LYS A 28 12.86 2.06 5.21
CA LYS A 28 14.14 2.19 5.94
C LYS A 28 15.20 1.17 5.51
N LEU A 29 14.80 0.01 5.01
CA LEU A 29 15.70 -1.00 4.45
C LEU A 29 16.13 -0.66 3.00
N GLY A 30 15.65 0.44 2.42
CA GLY A 30 16.02 0.92 1.09
C GLY A 30 15.07 0.46 -0.03
N PHE A 31 13.89 -0.07 0.31
CA PHE A 31 12.87 -0.39 -0.68
C PHE A 31 12.01 0.82 -1.02
N GLU A 32 11.59 0.91 -2.28
CA GLU A 32 10.52 1.82 -2.68
C GLU A 32 9.20 1.07 -2.55
N VAL A 33 8.25 1.63 -1.80
CA VAL A 33 6.95 0.99 -1.56
C VAL A 33 5.86 1.81 -2.23
N LEU A 34 5.03 1.13 -3.03
CA LEU A 34 3.89 1.71 -3.72
C LEU A 34 2.61 0.99 -3.30
N VAL A 35 1.55 1.73 -3.03
CA VAL A 35 0.23 1.18 -2.70
C VAL A 35 -0.82 1.72 -3.65
N GLU A 36 -1.79 0.90 -4.04
CA GLU A 36 -2.95 1.37 -4.80
C GLU A 36 -3.85 2.22 -3.91
N SER A 37 -4.33 3.35 -4.45
CA SER A 37 -5.31 4.18 -3.76
C SER A 37 -6.52 3.34 -3.34
N GLY A 38 -6.87 3.44 -2.05
CA GLY A 38 -7.97 2.68 -1.48
C GLY A 38 -7.68 1.20 -1.19
N ALA A 39 -6.46 0.69 -1.36
CA ALA A 39 -6.13 -0.70 -1.04
C ALA A 39 -6.27 -1.01 0.45
N GLY A 40 -5.99 -0.04 1.32
CA GLY A 40 -6.04 -0.21 2.78
C GLY A 40 -7.40 0.08 3.42
N GLU A 41 -8.36 0.63 2.69
CA GLU A 41 -9.63 1.11 3.26
C GLU A 41 -10.41 0.00 3.98
N GLY A 42 -10.46 -1.20 3.37
CA GLY A 42 -11.10 -2.37 3.98
C GLY A 42 -10.45 -2.80 5.30
N SER A 43 -9.16 -2.47 5.49
CA SER A 43 -8.35 -2.76 6.68
C SER A 43 -8.22 -1.58 7.63
N SER A 44 -9.01 -0.51 7.46
CA SER A 44 -8.94 0.72 8.26
C SER A 44 -7.63 1.50 8.14
N PHE A 45 -6.92 1.37 7.01
CA PHE A 45 -5.74 2.18 6.68
C PHE A 45 -6.07 3.13 5.53
N SER A 46 -6.03 4.42 5.79
CA SER A 46 -6.27 5.44 4.76
C SER A 46 -5.03 5.65 3.88
N ASP A 47 -5.23 6.15 2.68
CA ASP A 47 -4.15 6.56 1.77
C ASP A 47 -3.23 7.63 2.42
N ALA A 48 -3.82 8.50 3.25
CA ALA A 48 -3.07 9.47 4.04
C ALA A 48 -2.11 8.79 5.02
N ALA A 49 -2.53 7.72 5.70
CA ALA A 49 -1.66 6.97 6.60
C ALA A 49 -0.48 6.32 5.87
N TYR A 50 -0.69 5.84 4.64
CA TYR A 50 0.40 5.33 3.80
C TYR A 50 1.34 6.46 3.36
N THR A 51 0.80 7.61 2.95
CA THR A 51 1.58 8.78 2.55
C THR A 51 2.45 9.29 3.71
N ASP A 52 1.88 9.37 4.92
CA ASP A 52 2.58 9.76 6.15
C ASP A 52 3.68 8.76 6.55
N ALA A 53 3.53 7.49 6.15
CA ALA A 53 4.56 6.45 6.30
C ALA A 53 5.68 6.53 5.25
N GLY A 54 5.55 7.42 4.25
CA GLY A 54 6.51 7.59 3.15
C GLY A 54 6.24 6.68 1.95
N VAL A 55 5.07 6.04 1.89
CA VAL A 55 4.65 5.19 0.78
C VAL A 55 4.10 6.05 -0.35
N THR A 56 4.42 5.69 -1.59
CA THR A 56 3.81 6.32 -2.77
C THR A 56 2.43 5.71 -3.03
N VAL A 57 1.38 6.52 -2.94
CA VAL A 57 0.03 6.09 -3.35
C VAL A 57 -0.11 6.28 -4.86
N ALA A 58 -0.46 5.20 -5.57
CA ALA A 58 -0.59 5.17 -7.01
C ALA A 58 -2.06 5.06 -7.45
N GLU A 59 -2.39 5.73 -8.55
CA GLU A 59 -3.74 5.67 -9.14
C GLU A 59 -3.90 4.38 -9.96
N GLY A 60 -4.47 3.37 -9.32
CA GLY A 60 -4.86 2.10 -9.94
C GLY A 60 -3.74 1.08 -10.11
N ALA A 61 -4.12 -0.19 -10.19
CA ALA A 61 -3.20 -1.33 -10.24
C ALA A 61 -2.11 -1.23 -11.33
N LYS A 62 -2.43 -0.67 -12.51
CA LYS A 62 -1.47 -0.59 -13.64
C LYS A 62 -0.22 0.24 -13.34
N ALA A 63 -0.29 1.19 -12.40
CA ALA A 63 0.85 1.98 -11.98
C ALA A 63 1.81 1.23 -11.03
N ILE A 64 1.42 0.04 -10.58
CA ILE A 64 2.09 -0.75 -9.54
C ILE A 64 2.73 -2.04 -10.10
N TRP A 65 2.11 -2.62 -11.13
CA TRP A 65 2.53 -3.87 -11.78
C TRP A 65 3.63 -3.70 -12.83
#